data_AF-A0A1D9Q8T2-F1
#
_entry.id   AF-A0A1D9Q8T2-F1
#
_cell.length_a   1.000
_cell.length_b   1.000
_cell.length_c   1.000
_cell.angle_alpha   90.00
_cell.angle_beta   90.00
_cell.angle_gamma   90.00
#
_symmetry.space_group_name_H-M   'P 1'
#
loop_
_entity.id
_entity.type
_entity.pdbx_description
1 polymer ?
#
loop_
_entity_poly.entity_id
_entity_poly.type
_entity_poly.pdbx_seq_one_letter_code
_entity_poly.pdbx_strand_id
1 'polypeptide(L)' 'MSRDVAVLGTLWFNSAEIDELIALIDAGVIDFSFLRHEFFPLRKVNEAFKFVGDRPGGAVNVVVQPSK' A
#
# COMPACT_ATOMS: atom_id res chain seq x y z
N MET A 1 21.16 26.92 20.59
CA MET A 1 19.70 26.73 20.59
C MET A 1 19.43 25.29 20.22
N SER A 2 18.97 24.45 21.16
CA SER A 2 18.43 23.13 20.84
C SER A 2 17.00 23.33 20.32
N ARG A 3 16.62 22.60 19.25
CA ARG A 3 15.23 22.57 18.79
C ARG A 3 14.57 21.35 19.43
N ASP A 4 13.49 21.55 20.16
CA ASP A 4 12.66 20.46 20.67
C ASP A 4 11.84 19.89 19.50
N VAL A 5 12.39 18.87 18.85
CA VAL A 5 11.75 18.18 17.72
C VAL A 5 11.49 16.74 18.13
N ALA A 6 10.22 16.33 18.05
CA ALA A 6 9.84 14.94 18.23
C ALA A 6 10.21 14.12 16.99
N VAL A 7 10.89 12.99 17.20
CA VAL A 7 11.14 11.99 16.17
C VAL A 7 10.33 10.75 16.55
N LEU A 8 9.30 10.47 15.75
CA LEU A 8 8.40 9.33 15.98
C LEU A 8 8.64 8.29 14.87
N GLY A 9 9.01 7.09 15.29
CA GLY A 9 8.99 5.92 14.39
C GLY A 9 7.58 5.36 14.32
N THR A 10 7.15 4.96 13.12
CA THR A 10 5.92 4.19 12.93
C THR A 10 6.26 2.78 12.47
N LEU A 11 5.45 1.82 12.91
CA LEU A 11 5.43 0.47 12.37
C LEU A 11 4.12 0.30 11.60
N TRP A 12 4.01 -0.80 10.88
CA TRP A 12 2.74 -1.23 10.28
C TRP A 12 1.61 -1.23 11.31
N PHE A 13 0.39 -1.05 10.82
CA PHE A 13 -0.81 -1.04 11.64
C PHE A 13 -1.07 -2.39 12.32
N ASN A 14 -1.81 -2.37 13.43
CA ASN A 14 -2.39 -3.54 14.06
C ASN A 14 -3.79 -3.87 13.47
N SER A 15 -4.40 -4.96 13.92
CA SER A 15 -5.72 -5.42 13.43
C SER A 15 -6.85 -4.41 13.66
N ALA A 16 -6.90 -3.74 14.81
CA ALA A 16 -7.95 -2.76 15.08
C ALA A 16 -7.80 -1.51 14.20
N GLU A 17 -6.56 -1.07 13.99
CA GLU A 17 -6.25 0.09 13.13
C GLU A 17 -6.62 -0.17 11.66
N ILE A 18 -6.44 -1.39 11.15
CA ILE A 18 -6.87 -1.73 9.79
C ILE A 18 -8.38 -1.86 9.66
N ASP A 19 -9.06 -2.39 10.68
CA ASP A 19 -10.53 -2.46 10.67
C ASP A 19 -11.15 -1.05 10.64
N GLU A 20 -10.56 -0.10 11.39
CA GLU A 20 -10.95 1.31 11.33
C GLU A 20 -10.69 1.91 9.94
N LEU A 21 -9.52 1.66 9.35
CA LEU A 21 -9.23 2.10 7.98
C LEU A 21 -10.23 1.54 6.96
N ILE A 22 -10.59 0.26 7.07
CA ILE A 22 -11.59 -0.37 6.20
C ILE A 22 -12.95 0.31 6.36
N ALA A 23 -13.38 0.60 7.59
CA ALA A 23 -14.64 1.29 7.84
C ALA A 23 -14.66 2.71 7.24
N LEU A 24 -13.53 3.42 7.29
CA LEU A 24 -13.39 4.75 6.67
C LEU A 24 -13.43 4.69 5.14
N ILE A 25 -12.89 3.64 4.53
CA ILE A 25 -13.01 3.39 3.08
C ILE A 25 -14.46 3.10 2.72
N ASP A 26 -15.14 2.23 3.47
CA ASP A 26 -16.54 1.86 3.25
C ASP A 26 -17.49 3.06 3.38
N ALA A 27 -17.23 3.93 4.36
CA ALA A 27 -17.96 5.19 4.55
C ALA A 27 -17.65 6.27 3.48
N GLY A 28 -16.73 6.00 2.55
CA GLY A 28 -16.30 6.95 1.53
C GLY A 28 -15.48 8.14 2.05
N VAL A 29 -14.99 8.06 3.29
CA VAL A 29 -14.14 9.09 3.90
C VAL A 29 -12.73 9.02 3.33
N ILE A 30 -12.24 7.80 3.08
CA ILE A 30 -10.96 7.54 2.41
C ILE A 30 -11.22 6.95 1.04
N ASP A 31 -10.63 7.56 0.01
CA ASP A 31 -10.70 7.09 -1.36
C ASP A 31 -9.30 6.70 -1.87
N PHE A 32 -9.14 5.43 -2.25
CA PHE A 32 -7.93 4.88 -2.87
C PHE A 32 -8.08 4.66 -4.38
N SER A 33 -9.14 5.16 -5.01
CA SER A 33 -9.38 5.04 -6.45
C SER A 33 -8.26 5.65 -7.32
N PHE A 34 -7.46 6.56 -6.76
CA PHE A 34 -6.30 7.16 -7.44
C PHE A 34 -5.11 6.20 -7.58
N LEU A 35 -5.09 5.06 -6.88
CA LEU A 35 -4.02 4.07 -6.98
C LEU A 35 -4.08 3.41 -8.37
N ARG A 36 -2.96 3.43 -9.09
CA ARG A 36 -2.80 2.62 -10.30
C ARG A 36 -2.54 1.17 -9.91
N HIS A 37 -3.43 0.26 -10.28
CA HIS A 37 -3.28 -1.16 -9.98
C HIS A 37 -2.56 -1.91 -11.10
N GLU A 38 -1.50 -2.63 -10.74
CA GLU A 38 -0.76 -3.51 -11.66
C GLU A 38 -0.93 -4.96 -11.22
N PHE A 39 -1.60 -5.75 -12.05
CA PHE A 39 -2.02 -7.10 -11.71
C PHE A 39 -1.10 -8.15 -12.32
N PHE A 40 -0.65 -9.09 -11.50
CA PHE A 40 0.14 -10.24 -11.94
C PHE A 40 -0.53 -11.55 -11.50
N PRO A 41 -0.59 -12.58 -12.35
CA PRO A 41 -0.95 -13.93 -11.90
C PRO A 41 0.18 -14.51 -11.03
N LEU A 42 -0.13 -15.49 -10.17
CA LEU A 42 0.89 -16.10 -9.28
C LEU A 42 2.10 -16.65 -10.05
N ARG A 43 1.88 -17.24 -11.23
CA ARG A 43 2.95 -17.74 -12.10
C ARG A 43 3.95 -16.67 -12.56
N LYS A 44 3.62 -15.38 -12.39
CA LYS A 44 4.44 -14.21 -12.73
C LYS A 44 4.87 -13.40 -11.51
N VAL A 45 4.85 -13.96 -10.30
CA VAL A 45 5.23 -13.24 -9.08
C VAL A 45 6.63 -12.61 -9.14
N ASN A 46 7.58 -13.26 -9.83
CA ASN A 46 8.93 -12.71 -10.02
C ASN A 46 8.93 -11.48 -10.94
N GLU A 47 8.07 -11.43 -11.94
CA GLU A 47 7.88 -10.24 -12.77
C GLU A 47 7.28 -9.09 -11.94
N ALA A 48 6.36 -9.39 -11.02
CA ALA A 48 5.80 -8.41 -10.09
C ALA A 48 6.88 -7.80 -9.18
N PHE A 49 7.76 -8.64 -8.62
CA PHE A 49 8.92 -8.17 -7.83
C PHE A 49 9.87 -7.30 -8.66
N LYS A 50 10.18 -7.73 -9.89
CA LYS A 50 11.02 -6.92 -10.80
C LYS A 50 10.38 -5.57 -11.07
N PHE A 51 9.08 -5.53 -11.35
CA PHE A 51 8.34 -4.30 -11.60
C PHE A 51 8.41 -3.33 -10.40
N VAL A 52 8.26 -3.83 -9.17
CA VAL A 52 8.47 -3.00 -7.95
C VAL A 52 9.91 -2.50 -7.87
N GLY A 53 10.89 -3.37 -8.14
CA GLY A 53 12.31 -3.06 -8.12
C GLY A 53 12.75 -2.02 -9.16
N ASP A 54 12.09 -1.99 -10.32
CA ASP A 54 12.31 -1.01 -11.39
C ASP A 54 11.79 0.40 -11.02
N ARG A 55 11.14 0.56 -9.86
CA ARG A 55 10.66 1.84 -9.29
C ARG A 55 9.83 2.64 -10.30
N PRO A 56 8.64 2.17 -10.68
CA PRO A 56 7.84 2.72 -11.77
C PRO A 56 7.32 4.15 -11.51
N GLY A 57 7.48 4.65 -10.27
CA GLY A 57 6.99 5.95 -9.85
C GLY A 57 5.45 6.00 -9.78
N GLY A 58 4.94 7.07 -9.17
CA GLY A 58 3.51 7.28 -8.97
C GLY A 58 2.92 6.42 -7.84
N ALA A 59 1.60 6.54 -7.67
CA ALA A 59 0.85 5.83 -6.64
C ALA A 59 0.42 4.45 -7.14
N VAL A 60 1.38 3.51 -7.20
CA VAL A 60 1.17 2.19 -7.78
C VAL A 60 0.93 1.15 -6.70
N ASN A 61 -0.11 0.35 -6.88
CA ASN A 61 -0.40 -0.83 -6.07
C ASN A 61 -0.22 -2.09 -6.93
N VAL A 62 0.77 -2.92 -6.57
CA VAL A 62 1.08 -4.17 -7.29
C VAL A 62 0.35 -5.31 -6.60
N VAL A 63 -0.54 -5.98 -7.33
CA VAL A 63 -1.42 -7.02 -6.79
C VAL A 63 -1.17 -8.34 -7.49
N VAL A 64 -0.77 -9.36 -6.73
CA VAL A 64 -0.72 -10.73 -7.23
C VAL A 64 -2.08 -11.38 -7.02
N GLN A 65 -2.72 -11.80 -8.12
CA GLN A 65 -4.02 -12.50 -8.10
C GLN A 65 -3.77 -14.00 -8.34
N PRO A 66 -3.84 -14.86 -7.31
CA PRO A 66 -3.45 -16.26 -7.45
C PRO A 66 -4.32 -17.08 -8.40
N SER A 67 -5.59 -16.71 -8.52
CA SER A 67 -6.59 -17.45 -9.27
C SER A 67 -6.81 -16.96 -10.71
N LYS A 68 -5.96 -16.05 -11.22
CA LYS A 68 -5.98 -15.58 -12.62
C LYS A 68 -4.74 -16.06 -13.40
#